data_AF-A0A151JGH1-F1
#
_entry.id   AF-A0A151JGH1-F1
#
_cell.length_a   1.000
_cell.length_b   1.000
_cell.length_c   1.000
_cell.angle_alpha   90.00
_cell.angle_beta   90.00
_cell.angle_gamma   90.00
#
_symmetry.space_group_name_H-M   'P 1'
#
loop_
_entity.id
_entity.type
_entity.pdbx_description
1 polymer ?
#
loop_
_entity_poly.entity_id
_entity_poly.type
_entity_poly.pdbx_seq_one_letter_code
_entity_poly.pdbx_strand_id
1 'polypeptide(L)'
;MNNKFTISDIYDVFKKKSCFLYHGVGNGMGAGANTNIDPLQHLKNALSTNYELCCSTISSGDSLYTNNYFGELGFILKIKHPDSITYICPNDAGSSKTANNRRHTTYGISQPIGLSDVEDSITNRGISYLNLPGTAWNEWGVQSYDVFGLFIDTGLPFSFFINNQIVTIGLNNIENAFPGMNIYARDHVGDLRQVFYCPKNHISWGSSITISNIYP
;
A
#
# COMPACT_ATOMS: atom_id res chain seq x y z
N MET A 1 -7.32 20.19 -11.04
CA MET A 1 -5.93 20.26 -11.54
C MET A 1 -5.69 18.93 -12.20
N ASN A 2 -5.29 18.88 -13.47
CA ASN A 2 -5.31 17.64 -14.23
C ASN A 2 -3.89 17.10 -14.36
N ASN A 3 -3.65 15.88 -13.90
CA ASN A 3 -2.37 15.20 -14.02
C ASN A 3 -1.98 15.02 -15.50
N LYS A 4 -0.67 15.03 -15.79
CA LYS A 4 -0.12 15.01 -17.16
C LYS A 4 0.15 13.59 -17.66
N PHE A 5 -0.79 12.69 -17.43
CA PHE A 5 -0.74 11.30 -17.87
C PHE A 5 -2.16 10.72 -17.96
N THR A 6 -2.29 9.60 -18.66
CA THR A 6 -3.50 8.77 -18.67
C THR A 6 -3.40 7.65 -17.63
N ILE A 7 -4.52 6.94 -17.40
CA ILE A 7 -4.51 5.72 -16.57
C ILE A 7 -3.59 4.67 -17.17
N SER A 8 -3.64 4.50 -18.50
CA SER A 8 -2.82 3.53 -19.23
C SER A 8 -1.33 3.79 -18.99
N ASP A 9 -0.91 5.06 -19.02
CA ASP A 9 0.50 5.42 -18.77
C ASP A 9 0.95 4.97 -17.37
N ILE A 10 0.12 5.16 -16.34
CA ILE A 10 0.43 4.68 -14.98
C ILE A 10 0.49 3.17 -14.93
N TYR A 11 -0.47 2.49 -15.54
CA TYR A 11 -0.50 1.03 -15.55
C TYR A 11 0.72 0.46 -16.30
N ASP A 12 1.18 1.12 -17.36
CA ASP A 12 2.42 0.79 -18.06
C ASP A 12 3.64 1.00 -17.16
N VAL A 13 3.68 2.07 -16.35
CA VAL A 13 4.72 2.24 -15.33
C VAL A 13 4.67 1.13 -14.28
N PHE A 14 3.50 0.75 -13.78
CA PHE A 14 3.34 -0.36 -12.82
C PHE A 14 3.83 -1.69 -13.40
N LYS A 15 3.47 -2.00 -14.65
CA LYS A 15 3.96 -3.18 -15.38
C LYS A 15 5.48 -3.13 -15.56
N LYS A 16 6.03 -1.99 -16.00
CA LYS A 16 7.48 -1.78 -16.21
C LYS A 16 8.29 -1.92 -14.93
N LYS A 17 7.76 -1.45 -13.80
CA LYS A 17 8.43 -1.46 -12.48
C LYS A 17 8.06 -2.68 -11.63
N SER A 18 7.29 -3.61 -12.19
CA SER A 18 6.77 -4.81 -11.51
C SER A 18 6.18 -4.47 -10.13
N CYS A 19 5.30 -3.47 -10.08
CA CYS A 19 4.71 -2.97 -8.83
C CYS A 19 3.19 -2.86 -8.85
N PHE A 20 2.60 -2.76 -7.67
CA PHE A 20 1.19 -2.45 -7.47
C PHE A 20 0.99 -1.38 -6.39
N LEU A 21 -0.14 -0.68 -6.48
CA LEU A 21 -0.56 0.32 -5.50
C LEU A 21 -1.22 -0.35 -4.29
N TYR A 22 -0.83 0.07 -3.10
CA TYR A 22 -1.16 -0.60 -1.84
C TYR A 22 -1.56 0.40 -0.75
N HIS A 23 -2.68 0.16 -0.08
CA HIS A 23 -3.05 0.84 1.16
C HIS A 23 -2.98 -0.13 2.33
N GLY A 24 -1.97 0.03 3.19
CA GLY A 24 -1.64 -0.89 4.26
C GLY A 24 -2.00 -0.41 5.66
N VAL A 25 -2.20 -1.36 6.56
CA VAL A 25 -2.31 -1.16 8.00
C VAL A 25 -1.20 -1.92 8.72
N GLY A 26 -0.62 -1.29 9.74
CA GLY A 26 0.55 -1.80 10.47
C GLY A 26 0.63 -1.23 11.88
N ASN A 27 1.56 -1.76 12.67
CA ASN A 27 1.89 -1.20 13.98
C ASN A 27 2.61 0.15 13.80
N GLY A 28 2.19 1.17 14.53
CA GLY A 28 2.85 2.48 14.52
C GLY A 28 2.30 3.50 13.52
N MET A 29 0.97 3.50 13.27
CA MET A 29 0.31 4.59 12.56
C MET A 29 0.71 5.95 13.17
N GLY A 30 1.03 6.93 12.32
CA GLY A 30 1.72 8.18 12.70
C GLY A 30 1.13 8.91 13.91
N ALA A 31 1.96 9.74 14.57
CA ALA A 31 1.56 10.49 15.77
C ALA A 31 0.26 11.29 15.55
N GLY A 32 -0.84 10.82 16.13
CA GLY A 32 -2.20 11.37 15.96
C GLY A 32 -3.21 10.40 15.36
N ALA A 33 -2.77 9.28 14.77
CA ALA A 33 -3.65 8.19 14.39
C ALA A 33 -4.23 7.52 15.64
N ASN A 34 -5.51 7.19 15.61
CA ASN A 34 -6.14 6.46 16.70
C ASN A 34 -5.63 5.01 16.70
N THR A 35 -4.58 4.75 17.48
CA THR A 35 -3.98 3.42 17.69
C THR A 35 -4.94 2.41 18.33
N ASN A 36 -6.15 2.84 18.66
CA ASN A 36 -7.17 2.01 19.31
C ASN A 36 -8.17 1.42 18.31
N ILE A 37 -8.04 1.71 17.01
CA ILE A 37 -8.90 1.15 15.97
C ILE A 37 -8.37 -0.22 15.56
N ASP A 38 -9.25 -1.22 15.58
CA ASP A 38 -8.99 -2.55 15.04
C ASP A 38 -8.51 -2.49 13.58
N PRO A 39 -7.43 -3.20 13.18
CA PRO A 39 -6.90 -3.20 11.82
C PRO A 39 -7.92 -3.56 10.74
N LEU A 40 -8.81 -4.52 11.00
CA LEU A 40 -9.86 -4.88 10.03
C LEU A 40 -10.91 -3.78 9.95
N GLN A 41 -11.24 -3.14 11.07
CA GLN A 41 -12.11 -1.96 11.08
C GLN A 41 -11.47 -0.77 10.35
N HIS A 42 -10.16 -0.56 10.47
CA HIS A 42 -9.43 0.46 9.72
C HIS A 42 -9.62 0.26 8.22
N LEU A 43 -9.41 -0.97 7.74
CA LEU A 43 -9.62 -1.31 6.34
C LEU A 43 -11.09 -1.17 5.90
N LYS A 44 -12.05 -1.56 6.74
CA LYS A 44 -13.48 -1.31 6.45
C LYS A 44 -13.80 0.18 6.33
N ASN A 45 -13.16 1.03 7.13
CA ASN A 45 -13.31 2.48 7.03
C ASN A 45 -12.73 3.01 5.72
N ALA A 46 -11.58 2.49 5.28
CA ALA A 46 -11.03 2.83 3.97
C ALA A 46 -12.04 2.56 2.85
N LEU A 47 -12.72 1.40 2.86
CA LEU A 47 -13.74 1.05 1.86
C LEU A 47 -15.01 1.92 1.86
N SER A 48 -15.36 2.49 3.01
CA SER A 48 -16.67 3.15 3.23
C SER A 48 -16.60 4.67 3.26
N THR A 49 -15.40 5.24 3.16
CA THR A 49 -15.18 6.68 3.26
C THR A 49 -14.76 7.27 1.93
N ASN A 50 -15.14 8.53 1.70
CA ASN A 50 -14.66 9.31 0.56
C ASN A 50 -13.34 10.03 0.87
N TYR A 51 -12.58 9.52 1.83
CA TYR A 51 -11.30 10.12 2.19
C TYR A 51 -10.22 9.69 1.22
N GLU A 52 -9.23 10.57 1.10
CA GLU A 52 -7.96 10.25 0.52
C GLU A 52 -7.23 9.23 1.37
N LEU A 53 -6.76 8.17 0.73
CA LEU A 53 -5.92 7.16 1.36
C LEU A 53 -4.46 7.51 1.15
N CYS A 54 -3.68 7.39 2.23
CA CYS A 54 -2.21 7.32 2.13
C CYS A 54 -1.83 5.91 1.68
N CYS A 55 -1.19 5.82 0.52
CA CYS A 55 -0.83 4.57 -0.13
C CYS A 55 0.68 4.49 -0.38
N SER A 56 1.19 3.28 -0.53
CA SER A 56 2.55 2.98 -0.99
C SER A 56 2.47 2.19 -2.30
N THR A 57 3.61 2.05 -2.97
CA THR A 57 3.76 1.06 -4.04
C THR A 57 4.56 -0.11 -3.49
N ILE A 58 4.27 -1.32 -3.96
CA ILE A 58 5.04 -2.53 -3.63
C ILE A 58 5.55 -3.12 -4.93
N SER A 59 6.87 -3.27 -5.05
CA SER A 59 7.57 -3.95 -6.15
C SER A 59 8.00 -5.35 -5.77
N SER A 60 8.28 -6.16 -6.79
CA SER A 60 9.06 -7.40 -6.65
C SER A 60 10.37 -7.11 -5.92
N GLY A 61 10.66 -7.88 -4.86
CA GLY A 61 11.86 -7.73 -4.03
C GLY A 61 11.75 -6.73 -2.87
N ASP A 62 10.65 -5.97 -2.76
CA ASP A 62 10.42 -5.14 -1.57
C ASP A 62 10.24 -6.03 -0.32
N SER A 63 10.56 -5.51 0.86
CA SER A 63 10.22 -6.15 2.13
C SER A 63 9.94 -5.10 3.19
N LEU A 64 9.30 -5.49 4.30
CA LEU A 64 9.21 -4.63 5.48
C LEU A 64 10.59 -4.26 6.01
N TYR A 65 11.57 -5.15 5.89
CA TYR A 65 12.95 -4.91 6.35
C TYR A 65 13.72 -3.89 5.52
N THR A 66 13.29 -3.65 4.27
CA THR A 66 13.83 -2.58 3.43
C THR A 66 13.05 -1.27 3.57
N ASN A 67 11.97 -1.26 4.37
CA ASN A 67 11.10 -0.10 4.64
C ASN A 67 10.54 0.60 3.39
N ASN A 68 10.24 -0.17 2.33
CA ASN A 68 9.76 0.38 1.06
C ASN A 68 8.25 0.69 1.06
N TYR A 69 7.48 0.05 1.94
CA TYR A 69 6.03 0.26 2.14
C TYR A 69 5.66 0.07 3.62
N PHE A 70 4.50 0.58 4.02
CA PHE A 70 3.99 0.46 5.40
C PHE A 70 2.85 -0.55 5.52
N GLY A 71 2.95 -1.45 6.50
CA GLY A 71 1.84 -2.32 6.92
C GLY A 71 1.92 -3.74 6.36
N GLU A 72 1.43 -4.68 7.15
CA GLU A 72 1.47 -6.14 6.91
C GLU A 72 0.21 -6.68 6.22
N LEU A 73 -0.88 -5.91 6.24
CA LEU A 73 -2.18 -6.25 5.68
C LEU A 73 -2.77 -5.01 5.00
N GLY A 74 -3.37 -5.15 3.82
CA GLY A 74 -4.00 -4.01 3.17
C GLY A 74 -4.66 -4.31 1.83
N PHE A 75 -5.06 -3.27 1.11
CA PHE A 75 -5.72 -3.42 -0.20
C PHE A 75 -4.76 -3.17 -1.36
N ILE A 76 -4.87 -4.01 -2.39
CA ILE A 76 -4.34 -3.73 -3.72
C ILE A 76 -5.35 -2.85 -4.45
N LEU A 77 -4.91 -1.68 -4.89
CA LEU A 77 -5.79 -0.66 -5.46
C LEU A 77 -5.60 -0.51 -6.96
N LYS A 78 -6.70 -0.18 -7.64
CA LYS A 78 -6.73 0.35 -9.01
C LYS A 78 -7.31 1.76 -8.97
N ILE A 79 -6.56 2.73 -9.50
CA ILE A 79 -7.08 4.09 -9.66
C ILE A 79 -8.12 4.15 -10.79
N LYS A 80 -9.13 5.01 -10.66
CA LYS A 80 -10.21 5.17 -11.65
C LYS A 80 -9.93 6.23 -12.71
N HIS A 81 -9.08 7.19 -12.41
CA HIS A 81 -8.69 8.27 -13.32
C HIS A 81 -7.31 8.82 -12.96
N PRO A 82 -6.62 9.57 -13.84
CA PRO A 82 -5.32 10.15 -13.52
C PRO A 82 -5.35 11.01 -12.27
N ASP A 83 -6.42 11.78 -12.08
CA ASP A 83 -6.62 12.66 -10.94
C ASP A 83 -7.05 11.92 -9.66
N SER A 84 -7.13 10.59 -9.69
CA SER A 84 -7.26 9.77 -8.49
C SER A 84 -6.02 9.90 -7.61
N ILE A 85 -4.88 10.25 -8.20
CA ILE A 85 -3.64 10.52 -7.47
C ILE A 85 -3.56 12.03 -7.22
N THR A 86 -3.68 12.42 -5.96
CA THR A 86 -3.70 13.83 -5.55
C THR A 86 -2.31 14.34 -5.18
N TYR A 87 -1.44 13.46 -4.69
CA TYR A 87 -0.02 13.72 -4.54
C TYR A 87 0.78 12.44 -4.59
N ILE A 88 2.08 12.59 -4.86
CA ILE A 88 3.06 11.52 -4.72
C ILE A 88 4.33 12.06 -4.06
N CYS A 89 4.95 11.20 -3.27
CA CYS A 89 6.22 11.48 -2.62
C CYS A 89 7.07 10.19 -2.68
N PRO A 90 8.34 10.27 -3.11
CA PRO A 90 9.28 9.13 -2.99
C PRO A 90 9.53 8.74 -1.53
N ASN A 91 9.22 9.64 -0.60
CA ASN A 91 9.46 9.53 0.83
C ASN A 91 8.15 9.72 1.62
N ASP A 92 8.23 9.57 2.95
CA ASP A 92 7.11 9.83 3.86
C ASP A 92 6.78 11.34 3.79
N ALA A 93 5.58 11.67 3.30
CA ALA A 93 5.11 13.05 3.18
C ALA A 93 4.88 13.67 4.56
N GLY A 94 4.70 12.83 5.59
CA GLY A 94 4.65 13.18 6.99
C GLY A 94 3.40 13.97 7.38
N SER A 95 2.82 13.63 8.54
CA SER A 95 1.60 14.30 9.03
C SER A 95 1.87 15.56 9.89
N SER A 96 3.13 15.93 10.16
CA SER A 96 3.46 17.02 11.11
C SER A 96 3.59 18.40 10.44
N LYS A 97 3.17 19.47 11.15
CA LYS A 97 3.37 20.87 10.71
C LYS A 97 4.85 21.30 10.63
N THR A 98 5.78 20.57 11.25
CA THR A 98 7.23 20.82 11.14
C THR A 98 7.85 20.10 9.94
N ALA A 99 7.07 19.28 9.22
CA ALA A 99 7.47 18.61 7.99
C ALA A 99 7.54 19.54 6.76
N ASN A 100 7.57 20.87 6.94
CA ASN A 100 7.69 21.82 5.83
C ASN A 100 8.94 21.54 4.97
N ASN A 101 10.02 20.99 5.53
CA ASN A 101 11.21 20.57 4.77
C ASN A 101 11.04 19.19 4.08
N ARG A 102 10.04 18.37 4.47
CA ARG A 102 9.76 17.03 3.90
C ARG A 102 8.85 17.09 2.66
N ARG A 103 8.04 18.14 2.54
CA ARG A 103 7.14 18.36 1.39
C ARG A 103 7.83 18.83 0.11
N HIS A 104 9.14 19.09 0.16
CA HIS A 104 9.90 19.64 -0.99
C HIS A 104 10.01 18.66 -2.17
N THR A 105 9.80 17.36 -1.96
CA THR A 105 9.74 16.34 -3.03
C THR A 105 8.33 15.79 -3.22
N THR A 106 7.31 16.50 -2.75
CA THR A 106 5.91 16.10 -2.92
C THR A 106 5.35 16.77 -4.17
N TYR A 107 4.96 15.97 -5.15
CA TYR A 107 4.35 16.41 -6.40
C TYR A 107 2.82 16.33 -6.27
N GLY A 108 2.06 17.14 -7.03
CA GLY A 108 0.58 17.10 -7.03
C GLY A 108 -0.13 18.09 -6.12
N ILE A 109 0.52 18.62 -5.08
CA ILE A 109 -0.12 19.55 -4.12
C ILE A 109 -0.40 20.93 -4.76
N SER A 110 0.55 21.48 -5.51
CA SER A 110 0.46 22.82 -6.11
C SER A 110 0.60 22.81 -7.64
N GLN A 111 0.93 21.65 -8.22
CA GLN A 111 1.21 21.49 -9.65
C GLN A 111 0.80 20.08 -10.11
N PRO A 112 0.32 19.92 -11.36
CA PRO A 112 0.01 18.61 -11.92
C PRO A 112 1.18 17.63 -11.81
N ILE A 113 0.87 16.37 -11.52
CA ILE A 113 1.85 15.29 -11.49
C ILE A 113 2.21 14.89 -12.92
N GLY A 114 3.50 14.80 -13.24
CA GLY A 114 4.01 14.25 -14.49
C GLY A 114 4.32 12.75 -14.39
N LEU A 115 4.36 12.06 -15.53
CA LEU A 115 4.69 10.64 -15.57
C LEU A 115 6.11 10.35 -15.03
N SER A 116 7.06 11.28 -15.22
CA SER A 116 8.39 11.21 -14.62
C SER A 116 8.33 11.18 -13.10
N ASP A 117 7.47 12.01 -12.50
CA ASP A 117 7.34 12.08 -11.04
C ASP A 117 6.81 10.74 -10.50
N VAL A 118 5.88 10.11 -11.22
CA VAL A 118 5.36 8.77 -10.91
C VAL A 118 6.50 7.75 -10.93
N GLU A 119 7.27 7.68 -12.02
CA GLU A 119 8.41 6.76 -12.13
C GLU A 119 9.47 7.01 -11.04
N ASP A 120 9.77 8.27 -10.75
CA ASP A 120 10.74 8.69 -9.74
C ASP A 120 10.28 8.31 -8.34
N SER A 121 9.00 8.49 -8.02
CA SER A 121 8.43 8.11 -6.72
C SER A 121 8.43 6.61 -6.47
N ILE A 122 8.55 5.78 -7.52
CA ILE A 122 8.69 4.32 -7.43
C ILE A 122 10.18 3.92 -7.41
N THR A 123 11.03 4.66 -8.11
CA THR A 123 12.46 4.31 -8.24
C THR A 123 13.27 4.76 -7.02
N ASN A 124 12.93 5.93 -6.47
CA ASN A 124 13.70 6.59 -5.42
C ASN A 124 13.10 6.40 -4.01
N ARG A 125 12.35 5.29 -3.81
CA ARG A 125 11.73 4.94 -2.53
C ARG A 125 12.77 4.67 -1.45
N GLY A 126 12.48 4.98 -0.19
CA GLY A 126 13.35 4.60 0.93
C GLY A 126 14.59 5.48 1.15
N ILE A 127 14.77 6.54 0.35
CA ILE A 127 15.89 7.47 0.50
C ILE A 127 15.54 8.53 1.55
N SER A 128 15.88 8.24 2.80
CA SER A 128 15.80 9.23 3.88
C SER A 128 16.60 10.47 3.55
N TYR A 129 16.04 11.65 3.83
CA TYR A 129 16.78 12.92 3.81
C TYR A 129 17.93 12.95 4.84
N LEU A 130 18.00 11.97 5.74
CA LEU A 130 19.12 11.77 6.67
C LEU A 130 20.25 10.92 6.07
N ASN A 131 20.19 10.54 4.79
CA ASN A 131 21.10 9.57 4.15
C ASN A 131 21.16 8.22 4.88
N LEU A 132 20.10 7.88 5.62
CA LEU A 132 19.95 6.59 6.26
C LEU A 132 19.07 5.71 5.37
N PRO A 133 19.61 4.62 4.80
CA PRO A 133 18.81 3.66 4.05
C PRO A 133 17.65 3.14 4.91
N GLY A 134 16.44 3.09 4.33
CA GLY A 134 15.31 2.40 4.95
C GLY A 134 14.65 3.15 6.11
N THR A 135 14.44 4.47 6.02
CA THR A 135 13.65 5.21 7.04
C THR A 135 12.51 6.04 6.45
N ALA A 136 12.09 5.79 5.22
CA ALA A 136 11.03 6.56 4.55
C ALA A 136 10.18 5.67 3.64
N TRP A 137 8.87 5.63 3.85
CA TRP A 137 7.94 4.92 2.97
C TRP A 137 7.52 5.83 1.84
N ASN A 138 7.38 5.31 0.62
CA ASN A 138 6.79 6.14 -0.44
C ASN A 138 5.31 6.39 -0.11
N GLU A 139 4.85 7.61 -0.32
CA GLU A 139 3.51 8.02 0.08
C GLU A 139 2.78 8.68 -1.09
N TRP A 140 1.64 8.10 -1.44
CA TRP A 140 0.77 8.55 -2.51
C TRP A 140 -0.60 8.86 -1.91
N GLY A 141 -1.13 10.06 -2.17
CA GLY A 141 -2.51 10.41 -1.87
C GLY A 141 -3.42 9.87 -2.96
N VAL A 142 -4.37 9.01 -2.58
CA VAL A 142 -5.25 8.31 -3.53
C VAL A 142 -6.71 8.48 -3.16
N GLN A 143 -7.50 8.95 -4.13
CA GLN A 143 -8.95 9.06 -4.12
C GLN A 143 -9.53 8.29 -5.30
N SER A 144 -10.83 7.96 -5.27
CA SER A 144 -11.53 7.31 -6.40
C SER A 144 -10.80 6.07 -6.94
N TYR A 145 -10.92 4.96 -6.22
CA TYR A 145 -10.25 3.70 -6.55
C TYR A 145 -11.24 2.52 -6.55
N ASP A 146 -10.81 1.41 -7.14
CA ASP A 146 -11.39 0.09 -6.96
C ASP A 146 -10.41 -0.80 -6.21
N VAL A 147 -10.93 -1.73 -5.41
CA VAL A 147 -10.12 -2.74 -4.72
C VAL A 147 -10.04 -3.98 -5.58
N PHE A 148 -8.82 -4.36 -5.95
CA PHE A 148 -8.55 -5.61 -6.68
C PHE A 148 -8.58 -6.83 -5.75
N GLY A 149 -8.08 -6.66 -4.54
CA GLY A 149 -8.12 -7.65 -3.47
C GLY A 149 -7.29 -7.25 -2.27
N LEU A 150 -7.15 -8.17 -1.33
CA LEU A 150 -6.33 -8.00 -0.14
C LEU A 150 -4.92 -8.48 -0.40
N PHE A 151 -3.95 -7.70 0.04
CA PHE A 151 -2.56 -8.10 0.15
C PHE A 151 -2.25 -8.44 1.61
N ILE A 152 -1.55 -9.55 1.82
CA ILE A 152 -0.96 -9.93 3.10
C ILE A 152 0.53 -10.15 2.89
N ASP A 153 1.35 -9.54 3.73
CA ASP A 153 2.79 -9.82 3.72
C ASP A 153 3.06 -11.20 4.36
N THR A 154 4.15 -11.86 3.95
CA THR A 154 4.47 -13.21 4.41
C THR A 154 4.71 -13.24 5.91
N GLY A 155 3.69 -13.57 6.71
CA GLY A 155 3.82 -13.52 8.17
C GLY A 155 2.54 -13.83 8.95
N LEU A 156 1.69 -14.74 8.47
CA LEU A 156 0.49 -15.11 9.22
C LEU A 156 0.82 -15.98 10.45
N PRO A 157 0.13 -15.78 11.60
CA PRO A 157 -0.84 -14.72 11.86
C PRO A 157 -0.18 -13.38 12.24
N PHE A 158 -0.85 -12.27 11.94
CA PHE A 158 -0.36 -10.92 12.25
C PHE A 158 -0.66 -10.53 13.68
N SER A 159 0.24 -9.80 14.33
CA SER A 159 0.05 -9.32 15.71
C SER A 159 0.10 -7.80 15.76
N PHE A 160 -1.00 -7.20 16.22
CA PHE A 160 -1.16 -5.76 16.33
C PHE A 160 -1.23 -5.32 17.78
N PHE A 161 -0.65 -4.18 18.10
CA PHE A 161 -0.79 -3.56 19.42
C PHE A 161 -1.96 -2.59 19.42
N ILE A 162 -3.01 -2.92 20.19
CA ILE A 162 -4.24 -2.13 20.31
C ILE A 162 -4.57 -2.00 21.79
N ASN A 163 -4.76 -0.78 22.30
CA ASN A 163 -5.06 -0.54 23.73
C ASN A 163 -4.12 -1.27 24.70
N ASN A 164 -2.81 -1.28 24.41
CA ASN A 164 -1.78 -2.03 25.17
C ASN A 164 -1.97 -3.56 25.22
N GLN A 165 -2.77 -4.12 24.32
CA GLN A 165 -2.96 -5.55 24.14
C GLN A 165 -2.48 -6.00 22.78
N ILE A 166 -2.03 -7.25 22.69
CA ILE A 166 -1.70 -7.88 21.41
C ILE A 166 -2.98 -8.52 20.86
N VAL A 167 -3.40 -8.07 19.68
CA VAL A 167 -4.49 -8.65 18.90
C VAL A 167 -3.89 -9.43 17.74
N THR A 168 -4.18 -10.72 17.69
CA THR A 168 -3.71 -11.59 16.61
C THR A 168 -4.81 -11.78 15.57
N ILE A 169 -4.49 -11.48 14.31
CA ILE A 169 -5.40 -11.61 13.17
C ILE A 169 -4.94 -12.81 12.32
N GLY A 170 -5.76 -13.84 12.30
CA GLY A 170 -5.58 -15.01 11.42
C GLY A 170 -6.32 -14.85 10.09
N LEU A 171 -6.03 -15.75 9.14
CA LEU A 171 -6.66 -15.75 7.81
C LEU A 171 -8.20 -15.85 7.88
N ASN A 172 -8.73 -16.69 8.78
CA ASN A 172 -10.19 -16.80 9.00
C ASN A 172 -10.83 -15.48 9.42
N ASN A 173 -10.14 -14.67 10.22
CA ASN A 173 -10.66 -13.36 10.64
C ASN A 173 -10.74 -12.41 9.45
N ILE A 174 -9.75 -12.46 8.55
CA ILE A 174 -9.69 -11.67 7.32
C ILE A 174 -10.80 -12.10 6.36
N GLU A 175 -10.96 -13.40 6.10
CA GLU A 175 -12.01 -13.93 5.22
C GLU A 175 -13.41 -13.58 5.72
N ASN A 176 -13.64 -13.68 7.03
CA ASN A 176 -14.91 -13.28 7.65
C ASN A 176 -15.16 -11.77 7.58
N ALA A 177 -14.11 -10.95 7.65
CA ALA A 177 -14.22 -9.50 7.58
C ALA A 177 -14.45 -8.98 6.15
N PHE A 178 -13.94 -9.70 5.14
CA PHE A 178 -14.00 -9.33 3.73
C PHE A 178 -14.47 -10.52 2.87
N PRO A 179 -15.73 -10.97 3.04
CA PRO A 179 -16.23 -12.17 2.38
C PRO A 179 -16.20 -12.01 0.85
N GLY A 180 -15.66 -13.01 0.16
CA GLY A 180 -15.56 -13.06 -1.30
C GLY A 180 -14.43 -12.23 -1.91
N MET A 181 -13.62 -11.55 -1.10
CA MET A 181 -12.45 -10.83 -1.59
C MET A 181 -11.28 -11.80 -1.80
N ASN A 182 -10.62 -11.71 -2.97
CA ASN A 182 -9.41 -12.47 -3.22
C ASN A 182 -8.27 -11.98 -2.33
N ILE A 183 -7.53 -12.91 -1.74
CA ILE A 183 -6.38 -12.64 -0.89
C ILE A 183 -5.11 -13.03 -1.65
N TYR A 184 -4.11 -12.16 -1.63
CA TYR A 184 -2.83 -12.34 -2.28
C TYR A 184 -1.70 -12.17 -1.28
N ALA A 185 -0.69 -13.03 -1.39
CA ALA A 185 0.53 -12.93 -0.60
C ALA A 185 1.74 -13.15 -1.48
N ARG A 186 2.90 -12.66 -1.05
CA ARG A 186 4.15 -13.08 -1.68
C ARG A 186 4.50 -14.49 -1.24
N ASP A 187 5.13 -15.27 -2.11
CA ASP A 187 5.75 -16.53 -1.69
C ASP A 187 7.21 -16.31 -1.25
N HIS A 188 7.90 -17.39 -0.91
CA HIS A 188 9.29 -17.39 -0.47
C HIS A 188 10.30 -16.97 -1.55
N VAL A 189 9.89 -16.92 -2.83
CA VAL A 189 10.72 -16.39 -3.93
C VAL A 189 10.32 -14.96 -4.31
N GLY A 190 9.33 -14.39 -3.63
CA GLY A 190 8.87 -13.01 -3.80
C GLY A 190 7.71 -12.85 -4.79
N ASP A 191 7.20 -13.93 -5.38
CA ASP A 191 6.10 -13.88 -6.35
C ASP A 191 4.77 -13.60 -5.66
N LEU A 192 3.96 -12.70 -6.22
CA LEU A 192 2.58 -12.49 -5.75
C LEU A 192 1.70 -13.68 -6.18
N ARG A 193 1.05 -14.33 -5.23
CA ARG A 193 0.18 -15.49 -5.45
C ARG A 193 -1.14 -15.33 -4.74
N GLN A 194 -2.20 -15.88 -5.33
CA GLN A 194 -3.48 -16.02 -4.63
C GLN A 194 -3.33 -17.02 -3.47
N VAL A 195 -3.95 -16.70 -2.34
CA VAL A 195 -3.95 -17.51 -1.13
C VAL A 195 -5.34 -18.09 -0.92
N PHE A 196 -5.38 -19.37 -0.57
CA PHE A 196 -6.60 -20.05 -0.13
C PHE A 196 -6.42 -20.62 1.28
N TYR A 197 -7.39 -20.39 2.17
CA TYR A 197 -7.43 -21.01 3.47
C TYR A 197 -7.78 -22.50 3.38
N CYS A 198 -7.00 -23.33 4.06
CA CYS A 198 -7.34 -24.72 4.32
C CYS A 198 -7.74 -24.89 5.80
N PRO A 199 -8.84 -25.60 6.13
CA PRO A 199 -9.38 -25.79 7.49
C PRO A 199 -8.43 -26.36 8.56
N LYS A 200 -7.18 -26.67 8.22
CA LYS A 200 -6.13 -27.15 9.12
C LYS A 200 -5.04 -26.11 9.40
N ASN A 201 -5.34 -24.82 9.26
CA ASN A 201 -4.36 -23.72 9.39
C ASN A 201 -3.18 -23.82 8.42
N HIS A 202 -3.40 -24.43 7.25
CA HIS A 202 -2.43 -24.45 6.17
C HIS A 202 -2.82 -23.42 5.12
N ILE A 203 -1.84 -22.62 4.68
CA ILE A 203 -1.96 -21.78 3.50
C ILE A 203 -1.75 -22.68 2.28
N SER A 204 -2.71 -22.69 1.37
CA SER A 204 -2.50 -23.25 0.03
C SER A 204 -2.27 -22.14 -0.97
N TRP A 205 -1.27 -22.36 -1.83
CA TRP A 205 -0.86 -21.39 -2.84
C TRP A 205 -1.59 -21.66 -4.14
N GLY A 206 -2.27 -20.63 -4.64
CA GLY A 206 -2.85 -20.59 -5.97
C GLY A 206 -1.82 -20.30 -7.07
N SER A 207 -2.34 -19.95 -8.23
CA SER A 207 -1.54 -19.47 -9.35
C SER A 207 -0.81 -18.17 -9.00
N SER A 208 0.38 -18.01 -9.56
CA SER A 208 1.07 -16.72 -9.57
C SER A 208 0.24 -15.68 -10.33
N ILE A 209 0.21 -14.48 -9.78
CA ILE A 209 -0.48 -13.32 -10.32
C ILE A 209 0.59 -12.35 -10.79
N THR A 210 0.58 -12.04 -12.08
CA THR A 210 1.47 -11.02 -12.65
C THR A 210 0.85 -9.64 -12.50
N ILE A 211 1.68 -8.60 -12.56
CA ILE A 211 1.18 -7.21 -12.56
C ILE A 211 0.22 -6.94 -13.73
N SER A 212 0.42 -7.61 -14.87
CA SER A 212 -0.50 -7.58 -16.01
C SER A 212 -1.88 -8.20 -15.73
N ASN A 213 -2.00 -9.07 -14.73
CA ASN A 213 -3.32 -9.55 -14.28
C ASN A 213 -4.05 -8.51 -13.44
N ILE A 214 -3.32 -7.61 -12.78
CA ILE A 214 -3.88 -6.55 -11.94
C ILE A 214 -4.26 -5.36 -12.83
N TYR A 215 -3.38 -4.93 -13.72
CA TYR A 215 -3.58 -3.74 -14.55
C TYR A 215 -3.65 -4.13 -16.04
N PRO A 216 -4.86 -4.09 -16.65
CA PRO A 216 -5.03 -4.39 -18.06
C PRO A 216 -4.35 -3.36 -18.97
#